data_AF-A0A354MCS0-F1
#
_entry.id   AF-A0A354MCS0-F1
#
_cell.length_a   1.000
_cell.length_b   1.000
_cell.length_c   1.000
_cell.angle_alpha   90.00
_cell.angle_beta   90.00
_cell.angle_gamma   90.00
#
_symmetry.space_group_name_H-M   'P 1'
#
loop_
_entity.id
_entity.type
_entity.pdbx_description
1 polymer ?
#
loop_
_entity_poly.entity_id
_entity_poly.type
_entity_poly.pdbx_seq_one_letter_code
_entity_poly.pdbx_strand_id
1 'polypeptide(L)'
;MKKKGLSLWIIILIVILILGAGAAGGYLYFYTDLFKKPQELFWKYLSQEKELLKIFENEYDAQQTEAWKNSSYVSSGSLTTLIQKGTEKKNINVTTATRHDNTTGRTYAEANLKNGQDSILTFSYINSGNVYAIKCEDILKYYIGIRNENLNELINKLSDGITLPEGLLGEKIEIKNEKIITAEEQQQLLNTYLNIVKQNISEENYSKSKSNNVNTYTLKLEMDNIKQILSNCLENAKTDTTILNTIKESNLLTETDFAQLISILKESINNNNSNIQTVITVYEKDGNTIKTDIIISLKDELGATLQYVVTINNISTQQELKAEVLLEKTDKTDATSENMISSTKIEVSKIIEESAITNKYEIMPNVSKQNETYSIESKIGKLVNGSATNTFITTINDENSTIKATYNKNINKVEQVEEIMELKNNNTIIINNYSKEQLKPFIEKNVLSKRDKITNKINQVVTESEPTNIYMASIISLVGVNGQERLKEITLTLGETVCKYIYATVNSIGESQVNAIDETAVKTFNGQFDAYIDRSISSANTKTLLKIIENSNKSNANDILKQVTVNKTKEDIETGKTYKVTANYNTNGFINEIIITEELTNVVPQV
;
A
#
# COMPACT_ATOMS: atom_id res chain seq x y z
N MET A 1 3.69 -22.02 8.76
CA MET A 1 2.59 -21.04 8.70
C MET A 1 1.97 -20.66 10.06
N LYS A 2 2.13 -21.44 11.15
CA LYS A 2 1.52 -21.17 12.47
C LYS A 2 2.05 -19.94 13.25
N LYS A 3 3.22 -19.38 12.92
CA LYS A 3 3.82 -18.23 13.64
C LYS A 3 3.36 -16.83 13.15
N LYS A 4 2.73 -16.72 11.97
CA LYS A 4 2.29 -15.41 11.40
C LYS A 4 1.00 -14.86 12.06
N GLY A 5 0.18 -15.71 12.67
CA GLY A 5 -1.02 -15.26 13.38
C GLY A 5 -0.71 -14.57 14.71
N LEU A 6 0.34 -15.00 15.41
CA LEU A 6 0.71 -14.56 16.76
C LEU A 6 1.02 -13.05 16.85
N SER A 7 1.70 -12.52 15.83
CA SER A 7 2.10 -11.12 15.77
C SER A 7 0.92 -10.16 15.66
N LEU A 8 -0.17 -10.57 14.99
CA LEU A 8 -1.34 -9.72 14.78
C LEU A 8 -2.12 -9.50 16.09
N TRP A 9 -2.28 -10.54 16.91
CA TRP A 9 -2.99 -10.49 18.18
C TRP A 9 -2.39 -9.52 19.20
N ILE A 10 -1.06 -9.51 19.25
CA ILE A 10 -0.31 -8.69 20.18
C ILE A 10 -0.36 -7.21 19.77
N ILE A 11 -0.33 -6.94 18.47
CA ILE A 11 -0.54 -5.59 17.93
C ILE A 11 -1.95 -5.09 18.26
N ILE A 12 -2.99 -5.92 18.07
CA ILE A 12 -4.38 -5.56 18.42
C ILE A 12 -4.51 -5.25 19.92
N LEU A 13 -3.92 -6.06 20.80
CA LEU A 13 -3.92 -5.81 22.25
C LEU A 13 -3.23 -4.48 22.59
N ILE A 14 -2.06 -4.20 22.01
CA ILE A 14 -1.33 -2.95 22.23
C ILE A 14 -2.15 -1.75 21.78
N VAL A 15 -2.77 -1.83 20.60
CA VAL A 15 -3.64 -0.78 20.06
C VAL A 15 -4.81 -0.53 21.01
N ILE A 16 -5.46 -1.58 21.52
CA ILE A 16 -6.56 -1.45 22.51
C ILE A 16 -6.07 -0.83 23.82
N LEU A 17 -4.88 -1.19 24.30
CA LEU A 17 -4.30 -0.67 25.54
C LEU A 17 -3.93 0.81 25.46
N ILE A 18 -3.26 1.21 24.37
CA ILE A 18 -2.83 2.60 24.13
C ILE A 18 -4.04 3.49 23.84
N LEU A 19 -4.94 3.06 22.95
CA LEU A 19 -6.15 3.83 22.64
C LEU A 19 -7.07 3.90 23.86
N GLY A 20 -7.30 2.77 24.53
CA GLY A 20 -8.16 2.66 25.70
C GLY A 20 -7.76 3.59 26.85
N ALA A 21 -6.47 3.72 27.17
CA ALA A 21 -6.01 4.47 28.34
C ALA A 21 -6.51 5.93 28.36
N GLY A 22 -6.60 6.58 27.20
CA GLY A 22 -7.08 7.96 27.02
C GLY A 22 -8.52 8.23 27.46
N ALA A 23 -9.34 7.20 27.66
CA ALA A 23 -10.72 7.30 28.11
C ALA A 23 -10.88 7.55 29.62
N ALA A 24 -9.85 7.22 30.40
CA ALA A 24 -9.89 7.21 31.86
C ALA A 24 -9.62 8.56 32.53
N GLY A 25 -9.27 9.61 31.77
CA GLY A 25 -8.87 10.91 32.31
C GLY A 25 -9.94 11.64 33.13
N GLY A 26 -11.19 11.15 33.16
CA GLY A 26 -12.29 11.72 33.93
C GLY A 26 -12.31 11.40 35.43
N TYR A 27 -11.47 10.49 35.94
CA TYR A 27 -11.54 10.08 37.35
C TYR A 27 -10.38 10.64 38.22
N LEU A 28 -10.79 11.49 39.16
CA LEU A 28 -10.21 11.78 40.49
C LEU A 28 -9.20 12.94 40.62
N TYR A 29 -9.75 14.14 40.84
CA TYR A 29 -9.05 15.39 41.18
C TYR A 29 -8.76 15.59 42.68
N PHE A 30 -9.02 14.61 43.56
CA PHE A 30 -9.08 14.87 45.01
C PHE A 30 -7.95 14.26 45.86
N TYR A 31 -7.03 13.46 45.31
CA TYR A 31 -5.86 12.96 46.04
C TYR A 31 -4.57 13.32 45.33
N THR A 32 -3.57 13.79 46.09
CA THR A 32 -2.20 13.93 45.59
C THR A 32 -1.71 12.57 45.09
N ASP A 33 -0.94 12.54 44.01
CA ASP A 33 -0.53 11.29 43.35
C ASP A 33 0.22 10.33 44.28
N LEU A 34 0.76 10.83 45.40
CA LEU A 34 1.41 10.06 46.46
C LEU A 34 0.51 8.95 47.05
N PHE A 35 -0.80 9.17 47.13
CA PHE A 35 -1.76 8.23 47.75
C PHE A 35 -2.47 7.33 46.74
N LYS A 36 -2.24 7.51 45.44
CA LYS A 36 -2.89 6.72 44.39
C LYS A 36 -2.27 5.33 44.27
N LYS A 37 -3.08 4.36 43.86
CA LYS A 37 -2.61 2.98 43.62
C LYS A 37 -1.73 2.92 42.37
N PRO A 38 -0.78 1.97 42.25
CA PRO A 38 0.05 1.81 41.05
C PRO A 38 -0.77 1.67 39.77
N GLN A 39 -1.89 0.95 39.82
CA GLN A 39 -2.85 0.82 38.72
C GLN A 39 -3.39 2.18 38.26
N GLU A 40 -3.87 3.02 39.18
CA GLU A 40 -4.44 4.33 38.86
C GLU A 40 -3.41 5.25 38.19
N LEU A 41 -2.18 5.24 38.70
CA LEU A 41 -1.08 6.03 38.16
C LEU A 41 -0.64 5.51 36.78
N PHE A 42 -0.53 4.19 36.60
CA PHE A 42 -0.24 3.59 35.30
C PHE A 42 -1.22 4.07 34.22
N TRP A 43 -2.53 3.93 34.47
CA TRP A 43 -3.54 4.35 33.50
C TRP A 43 -3.60 5.86 33.31
N LYS A 44 -3.39 6.65 34.37
CA LYS A 44 -3.31 8.12 34.29
C LYS A 44 -2.23 8.54 33.31
N TYR A 45 -1.02 8.00 33.43
CA TYR A 45 0.10 8.44 32.59
C TYR A 45 0.05 7.80 31.20
N LEU A 46 -0.33 6.51 31.08
CA LEU A 46 -0.58 5.90 29.77
C LEU A 46 -1.66 6.66 28.98
N SER A 47 -2.65 7.25 29.64
CA SER A 47 -3.70 8.05 28.98
C SER A 47 -3.18 9.30 28.27
N GLN A 48 -2.03 9.84 28.70
CA GLN A 48 -1.43 11.02 28.09
C GLN A 48 -0.89 10.72 26.69
N GLU A 49 -0.61 9.45 26.35
CA GLU A 49 -0.24 9.02 25.00
C GLU A 49 -1.34 9.36 23.97
N LYS A 50 -2.60 9.52 24.39
CA LYS A 50 -3.70 9.95 23.50
C LYS A 50 -3.45 11.33 22.90
N GLU A 51 -2.73 12.22 23.60
CA GLU A 51 -2.39 13.54 23.06
C GLU A 51 -1.55 13.43 21.78
N LEU A 52 -0.74 12.37 21.63
CA LEU A 52 0.03 12.13 20.41
C LEU A 52 -0.85 11.80 19.21
N LEU A 53 -2.07 11.30 19.41
CA LEU A 53 -2.99 11.06 18.30
C LEU A 53 -3.35 12.37 17.57
N LYS A 54 -3.27 13.51 18.27
CA LYS A 54 -3.46 14.83 17.65
C LYS A 54 -2.40 15.16 16.61
N ILE A 55 -1.28 14.43 16.55
CA ILE A 55 -0.28 14.53 15.48
C ILE A 55 -0.89 14.15 14.11
N PHE A 56 -1.93 13.32 14.09
CA PHE A 56 -2.63 12.93 12.86
C PHE A 56 -3.79 13.88 12.51
N GLU A 57 -4.10 14.84 13.39
CA GLU A 57 -5.14 15.83 13.20
C GLU A 57 -4.53 17.17 12.74
N ASN A 58 -5.24 17.88 11.86
CA ASN A 58 -4.86 19.21 11.41
C ASN A 58 -6.08 20.15 11.41
N GLU A 59 -6.09 21.09 12.34
CA GLU A 59 -7.21 22.00 12.57
C GLU A 59 -7.41 22.98 11.41
N TYR A 60 -6.33 23.36 10.70
CA TYR A 60 -6.44 24.21 9.52
C TYR A 60 -6.96 23.44 8.31
N ASP A 61 -6.65 22.16 8.18
CA ASP A 61 -7.21 21.30 7.12
C ASP A 61 -8.73 21.11 7.31
N ALA A 62 -9.17 20.89 8.55
CA ALA A 62 -10.59 20.81 8.89
C ALA A 62 -11.34 22.12 8.57
N GLN A 63 -10.77 23.27 8.96
CA GLN A 63 -11.33 24.60 8.64
C GLN A 63 -11.42 24.84 7.13
N GLN A 64 -10.35 24.51 6.39
CA GLN A 64 -10.32 24.61 4.94
C GLN A 64 -11.37 23.71 4.28
N THR A 65 -11.49 22.45 4.69
CA THR A 65 -12.45 21.49 4.16
C THR A 65 -13.89 22.01 4.25
N GLU A 66 -14.29 22.54 5.41
CA GLU A 66 -15.61 23.14 5.60
C GLU A 66 -15.81 24.42 4.77
N ALA A 67 -14.77 25.25 4.65
CA ALA A 67 -14.82 26.46 3.83
C ALA A 67 -15.04 26.14 2.35
N TRP A 68 -14.35 25.13 1.81
CA TRP A 68 -14.43 24.76 0.39
C TRP A 68 -15.69 23.98 0.03
N LYS A 69 -16.28 23.26 0.98
CA LYS A 69 -17.53 22.51 0.78
C LYS A 69 -18.71 23.39 0.38
N ASN A 70 -18.74 24.62 0.88
CA ASN A 70 -19.89 25.53 0.76
C ASN A 70 -19.56 26.78 -0.06
N SER A 71 -18.55 26.73 -0.93
CA SER A 71 -18.06 27.92 -1.63
C SER A 71 -17.49 27.58 -3.00
N SER A 72 -17.69 28.47 -3.97
CA SER A 72 -16.93 28.41 -5.21
C SER A 72 -15.46 28.73 -4.92
N TYR A 73 -14.55 28.01 -5.58
CA TYR A 73 -13.11 28.21 -5.38
C TYR A 73 -12.33 27.94 -6.65
N VAL A 74 -11.16 28.58 -6.74
CA VAL A 74 -10.11 28.25 -7.69
C VAL A 74 -8.87 27.77 -6.95
N SER A 75 -8.17 26.80 -7.53
CA SER A 75 -6.90 26.34 -7.02
C SER A 75 -5.88 26.24 -8.14
N SER A 76 -4.64 26.56 -7.81
CA SER A 76 -3.48 26.32 -8.66
C SER A 76 -2.44 25.59 -7.85
N GLY A 77 -1.71 24.69 -8.50
CA GLY A 77 -0.63 23.98 -7.84
C GLY A 77 0.53 23.65 -8.75
N SER A 78 1.68 23.40 -8.14
CA SER A 78 2.90 22.98 -8.83
C SER A 78 3.52 21.82 -8.07
N LEU A 79 3.63 20.69 -8.76
CA LEU A 79 4.37 19.52 -8.34
C LEU A 79 5.73 19.53 -9.01
N THR A 80 6.79 19.47 -8.21
CA THR A 80 8.14 19.18 -8.66
C THR A 80 8.61 17.88 -8.02
N THR A 81 8.99 16.91 -8.83
CA THR A 81 9.65 15.68 -8.38
C THR A 81 11.10 15.71 -8.81
N LEU A 82 12.01 15.80 -7.84
CA LEU A 82 13.44 15.64 -8.02
C LEU A 82 13.79 14.16 -7.84
N ILE A 83 14.42 13.58 -8.84
CA ILE A 83 15.05 12.26 -8.77
C ILE A 83 16.55 12.49 -8.83
N GLN A 84 17.28 11.99 -7.86
CA GLN A 84 18.73 12.08 -7.78
C GLN A 84 19.31 10.67 -7.65
N LYS A 85 20.29 10.34 -8.49
CA LYS A 85 21.07 9.10 -8.43
C LYS A 85 22.55 9.43 -8.54
N GLY A 86 23.29 9.29 -7.46
CA GLY A 86 24.65 9.83 -7.38
C GLY A 86 24.69 11.34 -7.69
N THR A 87 25.42 11.72 -8.75
CA THR A 87 25.51 13.12 -9.24
C THR A 87 24.42 13.50 -10.24
N GLU A 88 23.71 12.53 -10.82
CA GLU A 88 22.65 12.79 -11.79
C GLU A 88 21.40 13.29 -11.07
N LYS A 89 20.80 14.35 -11.63
CA LYS A 89 19.57 14.97 -11.11
C LYS A 89 18.58 15.18 -12.24
N LYS A 90 17.34 14.79 -12.02
CA LYS A 90 16.23 14.98 -12.96
C LYS A 90 15.03 15.58 -12.26
N ASN A 91 14.36 16.52 -12.92
CA ASN A 91 13.15 17.15 -12.40
C ASN A 91 11.97 16.82 -13.30
N ILE A 92 10.90 16.31 -12.71
CA ILE A 92 9.58 16.18 -13.34
C ILE A 92 8.70 17.29 -12.78
N ASN A 93 8.11 18.09 -13.66
CA ASN A 93 7.26 19.21 -13.26
C ASN A 93 5.84 19.02 -13.78
N VAL A 94 4.86 19.19 -12.90
CA VAL A 94 3.44 19.16 -13.23
C VAL A 94 2.76 20.38 -12.62
N THR A 95 2.04 21.14 -13.44
CA THR A 95 1.18 22.22 -12.95
C THR A 95 -0.27 21.78 -12.94
N THR A 96 -1.01 22.14 -11.91
CA THR A 96 -2.43 21.83 -11.78
C THR A 96 -3.25 23.10 -11.66
N ALA A 97 -4.49 23.03 -12.15
CA ALA A 97 -5.49 24.05 -11.90
C ALA A 97 -6.83 23.37 -11.61
N THR A 98 -7.64 23.99 -10.76
CA THR A 98 -8.98 23.50 -10.42
C THR A 98 -9.91 24.68 -10.25
N ARG A 99 -11.15 24.51 -10.67
CA ARG A 99 -12.24 25.42 -10.36
C ARG A 99 -13.47 24.61 -9.95
N HIS A 100 -14.09 25.03 -8.87
CA HIS A 100 -15.33 24.47 -8.37
C HIS A 100 -16.39 25.57 -8.33
N ASP A 101 -17.54 25.28 -8.91
CA ASP A 101 -18.70 26.14 -8.89
C ASP A 101 -19.73 25.58 -7.91
N ASN A 102 -19.93 26.28 -6.80
CA ASN A 102 -20.90 25.87 -5.78
C ASN A 102 -22.36 26.08 -6.22
N THR A 103 -22.63 26.96 -7.18
CA THR A 103 -23.99 27.17 -7.71
C THR A 103 -24.44 26.00 -8.55
N THR A 104 -23.56 25.46 -9.40
CA THR A 104 -23.87 24.31 -10.26
C THR A 104 -23.44 22.97 -9.67
N GLY A 105 -22.61 22.99 -8.61
CA GLY A 105 -21.98 21.81 -8.02
C GLY A 105 -20.90 21.17 -8.90
N ARG A 106 -20.49 21.83 -10.00
CA ARG A 106 -19.54 21.27 -10.98
C ARG A 106 -18.10 21.57 -10.58
N THR A 107 -17.20 20.68 -10.99
CA THR A 107 -15.76 20.85 -10.79
C THR A 107 -15.01 20.58 -12.09
N TYR A 108 -14.12 21.48 -12.48
CA TYR A 108 -13.12 21.27 -13.52
C TYR A 108 -11.74 21.21 -12.89
N ALA A 109 -10.91 20.27 -13.32
CA ALA A 109 -9.50 20.24 -12.97
C ALA A 109 -8.65 19.91 -14.18
N GLU A 110 -7.41 20.37 -14.17
CA GLU A 110 -6.42 20.01 -15.17
C GLU A 110 -5.05 19.80 -14.54
N ALA A 111 -4.27 18.93 -15.19
CA ALA A 111 -2.88 18.66 -14.86
C ALA A 111 -2.06 18.70 -16.16
N ASN A 112 -0.97 19.44 -16.14
CA ASN A 112 -0.09 19.67 -17.28
C ASN A 112 1.31 19.19 -16.93
N LEU A 113 1.78 18.12 -17.58
CA LEU A 113 3.17 17.69 -17.53
C LEU A 113 4.03 18.65 -18.35
N LYS A 114 5.11 19.13 -17.75
CA LYS A 114 5.98 20.15 -18.33
C LYS A 114 7.35 19.60 -18.70
N ASN A 115 7.88 20.09 -19.82
CA ASN A 115 9.31 20.00 -20.16
C ASN A 115 9.81 21.43 -20.40
N GLY A 116 10.56 21.99 -19.45
CA GLY A 116 10.84 23.43 -19.43
C GLY A 116 9.54 24.23 -19.26
N GLN A 117 9.26 25.17 -20.18
CA GLN A 117 8.03 25.97 -20.18
C GLN A 117 6.87 25.29 -20.95
N ASP A 118 7.19 24.31 -21.80
CA ASP A 118 6.23 23.70 -22.70
C ASP A 118 5.37 22.64 -21.98
N SER A 119 4.06 22.65 -22.27
CA SER A 119 3.17 21.56 -21.87
C SER A 119 3.29 20.42 -22.87
N ILE A 120 3.78 19.27 -22.43
CA ILE A 120 3.93 18.12 -23.31
C ILE A 120 2.72 17.20 -23.27
N LEU A 121 2.02 17.15 -22.14
CA LEU A 121 0.85 16.31 -21.94
C LEU A 121 -0.12 16.97 -20.95
N THR A 122 -1.38 17.05 -21.35
CA THR A 122 -2.44 17.67 -20.56
C THR A 122 -3.57 16.67 -20.34
N PHE A 123 -3.97 16.55 -19.09
CA PHE A 123 -5.18 15.85 -18.67
C PHE A 123 -6.15 16.86 -18.08
N SER A 124 -7.41 16.76 -18.46
CA SER A 124 -8.49 17.51 -17.82
C SER A 124 -9.55 16.56 -17.29
N TYR A 125 -10.22 17.00 -16.24
CA TYR A 125 -11.26 16.31 -15.52
C TYR A 125 -12.45 17.24 -15.34
N ILE A 126 -13.65 16.70 -15.48
CA ILE A 126 -14.90 17.38 -15.15
C ILE A 126 -15.79 16.46 -14.33
N ASN A 127 -16.30 16.98 -13.24
CA ASN A 127 -17.51 16.47 -12.60
C ASN A 127 -18.68 17.40 -12.91
N SER A 128 -19.76 16.82 -13.45
CA SER A 128 -21.02 17.50 -13.71
C SER A 128 -22.17 16.61 -13.26
N GLY A 129 -22.73 16.90 -12.07
CA GLY A 129 -23.75 16.06 -11.46
C GLY A 129 -23.21 14.67 -11.15
N ASN A 130 -23.89 13.64 -11.64
CA ASN A 130 -23.46 12.24 -11.48
C ASN A 130 -22.49 11.76 -12.57
N VAL A 131 -22.04 12.62 -13.49
CA VAL A 131 -21.09 12.24 -14.55
C VAL A 131 -19.69 12.74 -14.22
N TYR A 132 -18.72 11.85 -14.30
CA TYR A 132 -17.30 12.06 -14.03
C TYR A 132 -16.52 11.76 -15.29
N ALA A 133 -15.84 12.74 -15.86
CA ALA A 133 -15.18 12.58 -17.16
C ALA A 133 -13.76 13.09 -17.18
N ILE A 134 -12.95 12.45 -18.02
CA ILE A 134 -11.56 12.82 -18.28
C ILE A 134 -11.36 13.09 -19.77
N LYS A 135 -10.40 13.94 -20.09
CA LYS A 135 -9.98 14.22 -21.46
C LYS A 135 -8.47 14.37 -21.54
N CYS A 136 -7.89 13.76 -22.57
CA CYS A 136 -6.52 13.93 -23.00
C CYS A 136 -6.51 14.00 -24.52
N GLU A 137 -6.18 15.18 -25.09
CA GLU A 137 -6.31 15.40 -26.54
C GLU A 137 -5.38 14.53 -27.39
N ASP A 138 -4.28 14.07 -26.80
CA ASP A 138 -3.38 13.11 -27.44
C ASP A 138 -4.01 11.73 -27.65
N ILE A 139 -5.01 11.40 -26.83
CA ILE A 139 -5.82 10.18 -26.93
C ILE A 139 -7.09 10.50 -27.72
N LEU A 140 -7.93 11.42 -27.23
CA LEU A 140 -9.21 11.72 -27.85
C LEU A 140 -9.60 13.19 -27.64
N LYS A 141 -10.21 13.80 -28.65
CA LYS A 141 -10.67 15.20 -28.60
C LYS A 141 -11.83 15.42 -27.62
N TYR A 142 -12.63 14.39 -27.36
CA TYR A 142 -13.81 14.43 -26.50
C TYR A 142 -13.51 13.96 -25.09
N TYR A 143 -14.33 14.38 -24.13
CA TYR A 143 -14.38 13.79 -22.80
C TYR A 143 -14.87 12.35 -22.86
N ILE A 144 -14.28 11.48 -22.05
CA ILE A 144 -14.75 10.12 -21.79
C ILE A 144 -15.22 10.11 -20.34
N GLY A 145 -16.50 9.84 -20.13
CA GLY A 145 -17.15 9.95 -18.83
C GLY A 145 -17.85 8.69 -18.37
N ILE A 146 -17.96 8.55 -17.06
CA ILE A 146 -18.72 7.52 -16.37
C ILE A 146 -19.84 8.21 -15.59
N ARG A 147 -21.06 7.72 -15.75
CA ARG A 147 -22.18 8.07 -14.88
C ARG A 147 -22.08 7.18 -13.64
N ASN A 148 -22.14 7.79 -12.47
CA ASN A 148 -22.19 7.14 -11.18
C ASN A 148 -23.59 6.55 -10.92
N GLU A 149 -23.95 5.57 -11.74
CA GLU A 149 -25.23 4.88 -11.77
C GLU A 149 -25.08 3.58 -12.55
N ASN A 150 -25.74 2.51 -12.09
CA ASN A 150 -25.71 1.17 -12.65
C ASN A 150 -24.26 0.67 -12.89
N LEU A 151 -23.37 0.94 -11.93
CA LEU A 151 -21.93 0.64 -12.08
C LEU A 151 -21.67 -0.86 -12.22
N ASN A 152 -22.44 -1.71 -11.56
CA ASN A 152 -22.40 -3.17 -11.73
C ASN A 152 -22.62 -3.58 -13.20
N GLU A 153 -23.64 -3.02 -13.85
CA GLU A 153 -23.93 -3.29 -15.26
C GLU A 153 -22.79 -2.81 -16.16
N LEU A 154 -22.26 -1.60 -15.89
CA LEU A 154 -21.12 -1.06 -16.62
C LEU A 154 -19.89 -1.96 -16.49
N ILE A 155 -19.59 -2.46 -15.30
CA ILE A 155 -18.45 -3.35 -15.09
C ILE A 155 -18.65 -4.65 -15.87
N ASN A 156 -19.83 -5.27 -15.80
CA ASN A 156 -20.14 -6.48 -16.56
C ASN A 156 -20.00 -6.28 -18.08
N LYS A 157 -20.31 -5.08 -18.60
CA LYS A 157 -20.06 -4.73 -20.01
C LYS A 157 -18.58 -4.65 -20.34
N LEU A 158 -17.76 -4.19 -19.40
CA LEU A 158 -16.32 -4.06 -19.58
C LEU A 158 -15.60 -5.39 -19.39
N SER A 159 -15.93 -6.16 -18.35
CA SER A 159 -15.27 -7.41 -17.98
C SER A 159 -15.64 -8.56 -18.93
N ASP A 160 -14.64 -9.12 -19.61
CA ASP A 160 -14.77 -10.39 -20.33
C ASP A 160 -14.77 -11.57 -19.31
N GLY A 161 -15.79 -11.63 -18.45
CA GLY A 161 -16.01 -12.78 -17.55
C GLY A 161 -15.30 -12.74 -16.19
N ILE A 162 -14.88 -11.57 -15.71
CA ILE A 162 -14.36 -11.42 -14.33
C ILE A 162 -15.55 -11.28 -13.37
N THR A 163 -15.72 -12.26 -12.48
CA THR A 163 -16.64 -12.17 -11.34
C THR A 163 -16.03 -11.23 -10.31
N LEU A 164 -16.61 -10.04 -10.16
CA LEU A 164 -16.27 -9.18 -9.03
C LEU A 164 -16.88 -9.74 -7.74
N PRO A 165 -16.25 -9.54 -6.57
CA PRO A 165 -16.92 -9.74 -5.29
C PRO A 165 -18.22 -8.92 -5.24
N GLU A 166 -19.33 -9.54 -4.82
CA GLU A 166 -20.59 -8.83 -4.57
C GLU A 166 -20.33 -7.65 -3.61
N GLY A 167 -20.88 -6.47 -3.93
CA GLY A 167 -20.80 -5.29 -3.06
C GLY A 167 -19.57 -4.39 -3.25
N LEU A 168 -18.60 -4.72 -4.11
CA LEU A 168 -17.37 -3.94 -4.26
C LEU A 168 -17.59 -2.48 -4.73
N LEU A 169 -18.57 -2.23 -5.59
CA LEU A 169 -18.86 -0.90 -6.16
C LEU A 169 -20.34 -0.48 -6.08
N GLY A 170 -21.24 -1.40 -5.74
CA GLY A 170 -22.68 -1.16 -5.67
C GLY A 170 -23.31 -0.68 -6.98
N GLU A 171 -24.59 -0.28 -6.95
CA GLU A 171 -25.25 0.38 -8.08
C GLU A 171 -24.69 1.79 -8.34
N LYS A 172 -24.12 2.41 -7.32
CA LYS A 172 -23.49 3.74 -7.35
C LYS A 172 -22.46 3.82 -6.23
N ILE A 173 -21.43 4.64 -6.44
CA ILE A 173 -20.49 5.05 -5.41
C ILE A 173 -21.13 6.20 -4.63
N GLU A 174 -21.60 5.91 -3.42
CA GLU A 174 -21.97 6.94 -2.45
C GLU A 174 -20.78 7.22 -1.54
N ILE A 175 -20.31 8.47 -1.55
CA ILE A 175 -19.27 8.92 -0.63
C ILE A 175 -19.96 9.56 0.55
N LYS A 176 -19.99 8.84 1.67
CA LYS A 176 -20.36 9.42 2.96
C LYS A 176 -19.19 10.28 3.43
N ASN A 177 -19.39 11.59 3.47
CA ASN A 177 -18.44 12.54 4.09
C ASN A 177 -18.58 12.57 5.62
N GLU A 178 -19.45 11.74 6.17
CA GLU A 178 -19.69 11.65 7.60
C GLU A 178 -18.85 10.52 8.14
N LYS A 179 -18.16 10.78 9.25
CA LYS A 179 -17.42 9.73 9.96
C LYS A 179 -18.42 8.62 10.27
N ILE A 180 -18.10 7.39 9.86
CA ILE A 180 -18.92 6.19 10.15
C ILE A 180 -19.09 6.01 11.68
N ILE A 181 -18.14 6.51 12.46
CA ILE A 181 -18.19 6.57 13.93
C ILE A 181 -18.02 8.03 14.36
N THR A 182 -18.96 8.55 15.13
CA THR A 182 -18.88 9.90 15.72
C THR A 182 -17.83 9.98 16.82
N ALA A 183 -17.41 11.20 17.19
CA ALA A 183 -16.47 11.37 18.30
C ALA A 183 -17.03 10.86 19.65
N GLU A 184 -18.34 10.94 19.85
CA GLU A 184 -19.02 10.43 21.04
C GLU A 184 -19.02 8.89 21.05
N GLU A 185 -19.41 8.27 19.95
CA GLU A 185 -19.37 6.80 19.79
C GLU A 185 -17.95 6.25 19.92
N GLN A 186 -16.95 6.94 19.35
CA GLN A 186 -15.55 6.58 19.52
C GLN A 186 -15.14 6.59 21.00
N GLN A 187 -15.57 7.61 21.75
CA GLN A 187 -15.28 7.71 23.18
C GLN A 187 -16.03 6.64 23.99
N GLN A 188 -17.26 6.30 23.62
CA GLN A 188 -18.03 5.21 24.22
C GLN A 188 -17.34 3.86 24.00
N LEU A 189 -16.93 3.55 22.77
CA LEU A 189 -16.18 2.34 22.45
C LEU A 189 -14.89 2.29 23.28
N LEU A 190 -14.12 3.38 23.29
CA LEU A 190 -12.88 3.49 24.07
C LEU A 190 -13.10 3.13 25.55
N ASN A 191 -14.12 3.72 26.17
CA ASN A 191 -14.49 3.47 27.57
C ASN A 191 -14.87 2.00 27.80
N THR A 192 -15.68 1.44 26.90
CA THR A 192 -16.21 0.08 27.00
C THR A 192 -15.06 -0.94 26.99
N TYR A 193 -14.20 -0.90 25.97
CA TYR A 193 -13.11 -1.87 25.84
C TYR A 193 -12.01 -1.65 26.88
N LEU A 194 -11.74 -0.40 27.29
CA LEU A 194 -10.81 -0.16 28.39
C LEU A 194 -11.30 -0.75 29.72
N ASN A 195 -12.60 -0.63 30.02
CA ASN A 195 -13.15 -1.20 31.24
C ASN A 195 -13.02 -2.72 31.25
N ILE A 196 -13.28 -3.38 30.11
CA ILE A 196 -13.05 -4.83 29.96
C ILE A 196 -11.59 -5.16 30.25
N VAL A 197 -10.64 -4.42 29.68
CA VAL A 197 -9.21 -4.62 29.95
C VAL A 197 -8.90 -4.47 31.44
N LYS A 198 -9.30 -3.37 32.07
CA LYS A 198 -9.01 -3.08 33.48
C LYS A 198 -9.56 -4.14 34.43
N GLN A 199 -10.78 -4.61 34.19
CA GLN A 199 -11.44 -5.62 35.03
C GLN A 199 -10.76 -7.00 34.95
N ASN A 200 -10.03 -7.27 33.88
CA ASN A 200 -9.34 -8.54 33.67
C ASN A 200 -7.85 -8.51 34.05
N ILE A 201 -7.42 -7.47 34.77
CA ILE A 201 -6.04 -7.33 35.26
C ILE A 201 -6.07 -7.11 36.78
N SER A 202 -5.44 -8.03 37.51
CA SER A 202 -5.28 -7.94 38.98
C SER A 202 -4.38 -6.76 39.39
N GLU A 203 -4.61 -6.20 40.59
CA GLU A 203 -3.79 -5.10 41.12
C GLU A 203 -2.30 -5.48 41.27
N GLU A 204 -2.00 -6.77 41.50
CA GLU A 204 -0.64 -7.32 41.63
C GLU A 204 0.20 -7.27 40.34
N ASN A 205 -0.46 -7.12 39.18
CA ASN A 205 0.21 -6.98 37.90
C ASN A 205 0.78 -5.57 37.68
N TYR A 206 0.47 -4.62 38.58
CA TYR A 206 0.94 -3.25 38.54
C TYR A 206 2.03 -3.00 39.58
N SER A 207 3.09 -2.30 39.18
CA SER A 207 4.14 -1.87 40.10
C SER A 207 4.52 -0.41 39.88
N LYS A 208 5.04 0.23 40.93
CA LYS A 208 5.59 1.59 40.88
C LYS A 208 7.03 1.61 41.37
N SER A 209 7.91 2.36 40.71
CA SER A 209 9.28 2.59 41.15
C SER A 209 9.73 4.02 40.82
N LYS A 210 10.82 4.49 41.44
CA LYS A 210 11.37 5.83 41.23
C LYS A 210 12.89 5.78 41.10
N SER A 211 13.43 6.41 40.06
CA SER A 211 14.88 6.53 39.83
C SER A 211 15.20 7.88 39.18
N ASN A 212 16.24 8.58 39.63
CA ASN A 212 16.72 9.85 39.06
C ASN A 212 15.61 10.90 38.80
N ASN A 213 14.70 11.08 39.76
CA ASN A 213 13.51 11.97 39.64
C ASN A 213 12.51 11.61 38.53
N VAL A 214 12.59 10.40 37.98
CA VAL A 214 11.60 9.83 37.06
C VAL A 214 10.82 8.77 37.82
N ASN A 215 9.50 8.90 37.84
CA ASN A 215 8.62 7.85 38.34
C ASN A 215 8.32 6.88 37.20
N THR A 216 8.19 5.60 37.54
CA THR A 216 7.90 4.54 36.57
C THR A 216 6.71 3.74 37.07
N TYR A 217 5.78 3.46 36.16
CA TYR A 217 4.60 2.66 36.41
C TYR A 217 4.57 1.53 35.41
N THR A 218 4.58 0.29 35.90
CA THR A 218 4.72 -0.90 35.06
C THR A 218 3.49 -1.77 35.19
N LEU A 219 3.00 -2.26 34.05
CA LEU A 219 2.02 -3.32 33.91
C LEU A 219 2.69 -4.56 33.34
N LYS A 220 2.55 -5.70 34.00
CA LYS A 220 3.02 -7.00 33.54
C LYS A 220 1.84 -7.91 33.22
N LEU A 221 1.80 -8.45 32.00
CA LEU A 221 0.76 -9.37 31.54
C LEU A 221 1.40 -10.69 31.12
N GLU A 222 0.86 -11.78 31.62
CA GLU A 222 1.19 -13.13 31.14
C GLU A 222 0.15 -13.57 30.09
N MET A 223 0.46 -14.65 29.37
CA MET A 223 -0.38 -15.15 28.28
C MET A 223 -1.85 -15.38 28.69
N ASP A 224 -2.10 -15.88 29.89
CA ASP A 224 -3.47 -16.13 30.36
C ASP A 224 -4.26 -14.83 30.54
N ASN A 225 -3.63 -13.77 31.06
CA ASN A 225 -4.25 -12.44 31.12
C ASN A 225 -4.59 -11.94 29.71
N ILE A 226 -3.66 -12.10 28.76
CA ILE A 226 -3.84 -11.68 27.37
C ILE A 226 -5.00 -12.42 26.70
N LYS A 227 -5.05 -13.75 26.84
CA LYS A 227 -6.13 -14.59 26.28
C LYS A 227 -7.49 -14.17 26.82
N GLN A 228 -7.58 -13.93 28.12
CA GLN A 228 -8.82 -13.55 28.78
C GLN A 228 -9.29 -12.16 28.32
N ILE A 229 -8.39 -11.17 28.29
CA ILE A 229 -8.70 -9.81 27.81
C ILE A 229 -9.21 -9.87 26.36
N LEU A 230 -8.45 -10.50 25.46
CA LEU A 230 -8.82 -10.58 24.04
C LEU A 230 -10.16 -11.31 23.83
N SER A 231 -10.37 -12.43 24.53
CA SER A 231 -11.63 -13.18 24.44
C SER A 231 -12.82 -12.36 24.90
N ASN A 232 -12.68 -11.59 25.98
CA ASN A 232 -13.75 -10.75 26.49
C ASN A 232 -14.04 -9.54 25.60
N CYS A 233 -13.00 -8.92 25.02
CA CYS A 233 -13.18 -7.87 24.04
C CYS A 233 -13.92 -8.41 22.80
N LEU A 234 -13.52 -9.56 22.26
CA LEU A 234 -14.17 -10.17 21.10
C LEU A 234 -15.63 -10.56 21.37
N GLU A 235 -15.95 -11.08 22.56
CA GLU A 235 -17.34 -11.37 22.93
C GLU A 235 -18.19 -10.11 23.06
N ASN A 236 -17.65 -9.03 23.63
CA ASN A 236 -18.37 -7.76 23.67
C ASN A 236 -18.63 -7.20 22.27
N ALA A 237 -17.60 -7.22 21.40
CA ALA A 237 -17.69 -6.71 20.04
C ALA A 237 -18.77 -7.40 19.21
N LYS A 238 -19.02 -8.69 19.46
CA LYS A 238 -20.09 -9.47 18.81
C LYS A 238 -21.49 -8.90 19.04
N THR A 239 -21.70 -8.21 20.15
CA THR A 239 -23.00 -7.66 20.58
C THR A 239 -23.03 -6.13 20.65
N ASP A 240 -21.89 -5.48 20.41
CA ASP A 240 -21.75 -4.04 20.50
C ASP A 240 -22.49 -3.35 19.35
N THR A 241 -23.57 -2.65 19.69
CA THR A 241 -24.47 -2.03 18.70
C THR A 241 -23.75 -1.00 17.82
N THR A 242 -22.77 -0.27 18.35
CA THR A 242 -22.03 0.73 17.58
C THR A 242 -21.15 0.04 16.54
N ILE A 243 -20.46 -1.04 16.92
CA ILE A 243 -19.66 -1.86 15.99
C ILE A 243 -20.57 -2.52 14.93
N LEU A 244 -21.67 -3.13 15.35
CA LEU A 244 -22.59 -3.80 14.42
C LEU A 244 -23.23 -2.82 13.43
N ASN A 245 -23.60 -1.61 13.88
CA ASN A 245 -24.09 -0.55 13.00
C ASN A 245 -23.00 -0.09 12.03
N THR A 246 -21.77 0.12 12.49
CA THR A 246 -20.62 0.47 11.64
C THR A 246 -20.41 -0.58 10.54
N ILE A 247 -20.48 -1.87 10.89
CA ILE A 247 -20.33 -2.98 9.93
C ILE A 247 -21.46 -2.96 8.91
N LYS A 248 -22.72 -2.85 9.37
CA LYS A 248 -23.89 -2.72 8.48
C LYS A 248 -23.74 -1.56 7.51
N GLU A 249 -23.31 -0.41 8.00
CA GLU A 249 -23.15 0.79 7.19
C GLU A 249 -21.98 0.72 6.21
N SER A 250 -20.97 -0.10 6.51
CA SER A 250 -19.80 -0.29 5.63
C SER A 250 -20.10 -1.17 4.41
N ASN A 251 -21.15 -2.00 4.45
CA ASN A 251 -21.43 -3.04 3.46
C ASN A 251 -20.26 -4.03 3.18
N LEU A 252 -19.22 -4.04 4.03
CA LEU A 252 -18.04 -4.90 3.83
C LEU A 252 -18.27 -6.34 4.30
N LEU A 253 -19.08 -6.52 5.34
CA LEU A 253 -19.36 -7.81 5.98
C LEU A 253 -20.81 -7.84 6.48
N THR A 254 -21.42 -9.02 6.51
CA THR A 254 -22.68 -9.21 7.24
C THR A 254 -22.41 -9.39 8.74
N GLU A 255 -23.42 -9.18 9.59
CA GLU A 255 -23.32 -9.52 11.02
C GLU A 255 -22.98 -11.00 11.24
N THR A 256 -23.44 -11.88 10.35
CA THR A 256 -23.15 -13.31 10.42
C THR A 256 -21.68 -13.59 10.11
N ASP A 257 -21.12 -12.97 9.06
CA ASP A 257 -19.70 -13.11 8.72
C ASP A 257 -18.81 -12.58 9.85
N PHE A 258 -19.19 -11.44 10.44
CA PHE A 258 -18.49 -10.86 11.56
C PHE A 258 -18.49 -11.78 12.80
N ALA A 259 -19.66 -12.36 13.14
CA ALA A 259 -19.77 -13.31 14.25
C ALA A 259 -18.95 -14.59 14.01
N GLN A 260 -18.89 -15.08 12.78
CA GLN A 260 -18.05 -16.23 12.40
C GLN A 260 -16.56 -15.89 12.51
N LEU A 261 -16.14 -14.72 12.02
CA LEU A 261 -14.77 -14.23 12.16
C LEU A 261 -14.37 -14.14 13.63
N ILE A 262 -15.20 -13.54 14.48
CA ILE A 262 -14.98 -13.50 15.94
C ILE A 262 -14.79 -14.91 16.52
N SER A 263 -15.60 -15.88 16.10
CA SER A 263 -15.52 -17.25 16.61
C SER A 263 -14.20 -17.93 16.23
N ILE A 264 -13.79 -17.80 14.96
CA ILE A 264 -12.48 -18.28 14.45
C ILE A 264 -11.33 -17.62 15.22
N LEU A 265 -11.46 -16.31 15.43
CA LEU A 265 -10.50 -15.49 16.16
C LEU A 265 -10.33 -15.98 17.60
N LYS A 266 -11.43 -16.22 18.32
CA LYS A 266 -11.39 -16.76 19.68
C LYS A 266 -10.78 -18.16 19.76
N GLU A 267 -11.12 -19.04 18.83
CA GLU A 267 -10.55 -20.38 18.78
C GLU A 267 -9.02 -20.32 18.59
N SER A 268 -8.54 -19.44 17.71
CA SER A 268 -7.11 -19.23 17.51
C SER A 268 -6.40 -18.66 18.74
N ILE A 269 -7.04 -17.80 19.53
CA ILE A 269 -6.48 -17.28 20.79
C ILE A 269 -6.36 -18.41 21.82
N ASN A 270 -7.41 -19.20 21.99
CA ASN A 270 -7.47 -20.24 23.00
C ASN A 270 -6.48 -21.37 22.72
N ASN A 271 -6.34 -21.77 21.46
CA ASN A 271 -5.44 -22.85 21.02
C ASN A 271 -3.94 -22.47 21.04
N ASN A 272 -3.61 -21.26 21.48
CA ASN A 272 -2.26 -20.75 21.48
C ASN A 272 -1.52 -21.11 22.78
N ASN A 273 -0.51 -21.97 22.68
CA ASN A 273 0.27 -22.43 23.83
C ASN A 273 1.61 -21.70 23.99
N SER A 274 1.80 -20.55 23.33
CA SER A 274 3.04 -19.79 23.41
C SER A 274 3.22 -19.18 24.81
N ASN A 275 4.44 -19.24 25.35
CA ASN A 275 4.79 -18.56 26.59
C ASN A 275 5.14 -17.09 26.28
N ILE A 276 4.10 -16.24 26.26
CA ILE A 276 4.21 -14.81 25.99
C ILE A 276 4.08 -14.03 27.30
N GLN A 277 5.00 -13.07 27.48
CA GLN A 277 4.91 -12.07 28.52
C GLN A 277 5.00 -10.68 27.88
N THR A 278 4.13 -9.77 28.31
CA THR A 278 4.14 -8.37 27.90
C THR A 278 4.38 -7.48 29.11
N VAL A 279 5.37 -6.60 29.03
CA VAL A 279 5.69 -5.61 30.05
C VAL A 279 5.52 -4.22 29.44
N ILE A 280 4.67 -3.40 30.03
CA ILE A 280 4.46 -2.02 29.62
C ILE A 280 4.94 -1.12 30.74
N THR A 281 5.86 -0.20 30.48
CA THR A 281 6.38 0.74 31.46
C THR A 281 6.20 2.16 30.97
N VAL A 282 5.50 2.97 31.76
CA VAL A 282 5.29 4.39 31.52
C VAL A 282 6.22 5.18 32.43
N TYR A 283 6.98 6.11 31.85
CA TYR A 283 7.95 6.95 32.52
C TYR A 283 7.38 8.36 32.65
N GLU A 284 7.32 8.83 33.88
CA GLU A 284 6.75 10.12 34.23
C GLU A 284 7.78 11.04 34.88
N LYS A 285 7.77 12.30 34.43
CA LYS A 285 8.57 13.37 35.02
C LYS A 285 7.75 14.66 35.03
N ASP A 286 7.74 15.32 36.18
CA ASP A 286 7.09 16.62 36.38
C ASP A 286 5.61 16.63 35.96
N GLY A 287 4.89 15.52 36.16
CA GLY A 287 3.49 15.34 35.82
C GLY A 287 3.21 14.89 34.39
N ASN A 288 4.25 14.71 33.56
CA ASN A 288 4.14 14.40 32.14
C ASN A 288 4.78 13.05 31.80
N THR A 289 4.16 12.33 30.88
CA THR A 289 4.68 11.09 30.30
C THR A 289 5.75 11.44 29.28
N ILE A 290 6.98 11.03 29.56
CA ILE A 290 8.15 11.33 28.73
C ILE A 290 8.57 10.16 27.85
N LYS A 291 8.20 8.93 28.25
CA LYS A 291 8.55 7.70 27.56
C LYS A 291 7.57 6.59 27.92
N THR A 292 7.29 5.71 26.98
CA THR A 292 6.61 4.43 27.21
C THR A 292 7.36 3.30 26.54
N ASP A 293 7.70 2.24 27.28
CA ASP A 293 8.29 1.02 26.75
C ASP A 293 7.27 -0.12 26.78
N ILE A 294 7.19 -0.87 25.68
CA ILE A 294 6.40 -2.10 25.57
C ILE A 294 7.33 -3.22 25.13
N ILE A 295 7.55 -4.18 26.02
CA ILE A 295 8.42 -5.32 25.78
C ILE A 295 7.56 -6.57 25.74
N ILE A 296 7.56 -7.25 24.60
CA ILE A 296 6.92 -8.55 24.41
C ILE A 296 8.02 -9.60 24.33
N SER A 297 8.01 -10.52 25.27
CA SER A 297 8.94 -11.65 25.30
C SER A 297 8.23 -12.93 24.94
N LEU A 298 8.77 -13.66 23.97
CA LEU A 298 8.30 -14.99 23.57
C LEU A 298 9.38 -15.99 23.95
N LYS A 299 9.07 -16.88 24.87
CA LYS A 299 9.95 -18.00 25.22
C LYS A 299 9.57 -19.22 24.40
N ASP A 300 10.54 -19.83 23.75
CA ASP A 300 10.35 -21.16 23.19
C ASP A 300 10.53 -22.25 24.26
N GLU A 301 10.23 -23.50 23.89
CA GLU A 301 10.34 -24.67 24.77
C GLU A 301 11.80 -24.98 25.19
N LEU A 302 12.79 -24.40 24.48
CA LEU A 302 14.22 -24.58 24.69
C LEU A 302 14.85 -23.45 25.53
N GLY A 303 14.09 -22.41 25.87
CA GLY A 303 14.52 -21.27 26.69
C GLY A 303 15.00 -20.04 25.90
N ALA A 304 15.07 -20.10 24.57
CA ALA A 304 15.41 -18.95 23.75
C ALA A 304 14.28 -17.91 23.82
N THR A 305 14.66 -16.64 24.02
CA THR A 305 13.68 -15.55 24.17
C THR A 305 13.78 -14.60 22.99
N LEU A 306 12.75 -14.59 22.15
CA LEU A 306 12.57 -13.55 21.15
C LEU A 306 11.88 -12.36 21.80
N GLN A 307 12.47 -11.16 21.73
CA GLN A 307 11.86 -9.95 22.25
C GLN A 307 11.48 -8.98 21.14
N TYR A 308 10.29 -8.39 21.26
CA TYR A 308 9.88 -7.20 20.52
C TYR A 308 9.83 -6.04 21.51
N VAL A 309 10.59 -5.00 21.25
CA VAL A 309 10.62 -3.78 22.07
C VAL A 309 10.03 -2.66 21.24
N VAL A 310 9.04 -1.99 21.80
CA VAL A 310 8.50 -0.74 21.28
C VAL A 310 8.78 0.34 22.30
N THR A 311 9.66 1.28 21.95
CA THR A 311 9.93 2.47 22.78
C THR A 311 9.28 3.67 22.12
N ILE A 312 8.45 4.38 22.87
CA ILE A 312 7.81 5.62 22.47
C ILE A 312 8.42 6.75 23.29
N ASN A 313 9.18 7.65 22.67
CA ASN A 313 9.74 8.83 23.31
C ASN A 313 8.91 10.07 22.94
N ASN A 314 8.46 10.82 23.94
CA ASN A 314 7.46 11.85 23.75
C ASN A 314 7.97 13.25 24.08
N ILE A 315 7.62 14.20 23.22
CA ILE A 315 7.70 15.62 23.50
C ILE A 315 6.32 16.19 23.25
N SER A 316 5.72 16.80 24.28
CA SER A 316 4.42 17.43 24.18
C SER A 316 4.48 18.82 24.78
N THR A 317 4.43 19.83 23.91
CA THR A 317 4.34 21.25 24.27
C THR A 317 3.14 21.87 23.55
N GLN A 318 2.84 23.14 23.84
CA GLN A 318 1.75 23.85 23.15
C GLN A 318 1.98 24.03 21.64
N GLN A 319 3.24 24.04 21.20
CA GLN A 319 3.64 24.34 19.82
C GLN A 319 4.17 23.13 19.06
N GLU A 320 4.56 22.07 19.76
CA GLU A 320 5.17 20.88 19.18
C GLU A 320 4.70 19.62 19.90
N LEU A 321 4.21 18.67 19.12
CA LEU A 321 4.04 17.29 19.51
C LEU A 321 5.00 16.44 18.69
N LYS A 322 5.83 15.63 19.34
CA LYS A 322 6.73 14.68 18.66
C LYS A 322 6.69 13.34 19.38
N ALA A 323 6.64 12.27 18.59
CA ALA A 323 6.88 10.92 19.06
C ALA A 323 7.94 10.23 18.20
N GLU A 324 8.86 9.55 18.86
CA GLU A 324 9.77 8.61 18.22
C GLU A 324 9.39 7.20 18.69
N VAL A 325 9.08 6.33 17.74
CA VAL A 325 8.79 4.92 17.96
C VAL A 325 9.95 4.08 17.44
N LEU A 326 10.65 3.41 18.34
CA LEU A 326 11.70 2.45 18.00
C LEU A 326 11.14 1.04 18.17
N LEU A 327 11.14 0.26 17.09
CA LEU A 327 10.71 -1.14 17.05
C LEU A 327 11.93 -2.02 16.87
N GLU A 328 12.28 -2.78 17.90
CA GLU A 328 13.43 -3.68 17.87
C GLU A 328 12.98 -5.12 18.03
N LYS A 329 13.62 -5.99 17.26
CA LYS A 329 13.52 -7.43 17.40
C LYS A 329 14.87 -7.97 17.79
N THR A 330 14.97 -8.59 18.95
CA THR A 330 16.21 -9.17 19.47
C THR A 330 16.05 -10.66 19.73
N ASP A 331 17.11 -11.42 19.43
CA ASP A 331 17.25 -12.81 19.85
C ASP A 331 18.13 -12.87 21.09
N LYS A 332 17.61 -13.50 22.16
CA LYS A 332 18.38 -13.86 23.35
C LYS A 332 18.53 -15.37 23.38
N THR A 333 19.66 -15.83 22.86
CA THR A 333 20.03 -17.24 22.89
C THR A 333 20.56 -17.66 24.26
N ASP A 334 21.23 -16.75 24.99
CA ASP A 334 21.74 -16.94 26.37
C ASP A 334 21.75 -15.61 27.15
N ALA A 335 21.92 -15.64 28.49
CA ALA A 335 21.85 -14.46 29.38
C ALA A 335 22.85 -13.32 29.08
N THR A 336 23.83 -13.53 28.20
CA THR A 336 24.92 -12.60 27.89
C THR A 336 25.01 -12.19 26.41
N SER A 337 24.16 -12.75 25.53
CA SER A 337 24.16 -12.43 24.09
C SER A 337 22.81 -11.86 23.66
N GLU A 338 22.83 -10.59 23.23
CA GLU A 338 21.70 -9.91 22.58
C GLU A 338 22.09 -9.65 21.13
N ASN A 339 21.49 -10.40 20.19
CA ASN A 339 21.65 -10.13 18.76
C ASN A 339 20.41 -9.40 18.23
N MET A 340 20.60 -8.15 17.78
CA MET A 340 19.55 -7.38 17.12
C MET A 340 19.28 -7.95 15.72
N ILE A 341 18.08 -8.49 15.51
CA ILE A 341 17.65 -9.09 14.23
C ILE A 341 17.19 -8.00 13.26
N SER A 342 16.42 -7.03 13.77
CA SER A 342 15.89 -5.92 12.98
C SER A 342 15.51 -4.77 13.90
N SER A 343 15.63 -3.55 13.39
CA SER A 343 15.30 -2.33 14.14
C SER A 343 14.73 -1.30 13.18
N THR A 344 13.49 -0.89 13.38
CA THR A 344 12.82 0.15 12.61
C THR A 344 12.57 1.34 13.52
N LYS A 345 12.85 2.55 13.03
CA LYS A 345 12.52 3.79 13.73
C LYS A 345 11.46 4.55 12.96
N ILE A 346 10.46 5.06 13.66
CA ILE A 346 9.40 5.90 13.13
C ILE A 346 9.43 7.21 13.92
N GLU A 347 9.51 8.34 13.24
CA GLU A 347 9.35 9.65 13.86
C GLU A 347 8.09 10.31 13.32
N VAL A 348 7.25 10.82 14.23
CA VAL A 348 6.06 11.57 13.88
C VAL A 348 6.09 12.90 14.63
N SER A 349 5.70 13.98 13.96
CA SER A 349 5.62 15.28 14.60
C SER A 349 4.50 16.15 14.05
N LYS A 350 4.02 17.05 14.91
CA LYS A 350 3.12 18.15 14.59
C LYS A 350 3.72 19.43 15.17
N ILE A 351 3.95 20.41 14.30
CA ILE A 351 4.44 21.74 14.65
C ILE A 351 3.32 22.74 14.33
N ILE A 352 2.94 23.53 15.32
CA ILE A 352 1.88 24.52 15.23
C ILE A 352 2.52 25.91 15.17
N GLU A 353 2.47 26.53 14.00
CA GLU A 353 2.86 27.92 13.77
C GLU A 353 1.60 28.79 13.62
N GLU A 354 1.74 30.11 13.80
CA GLU A 354 0.61 31.03 13.62
C GLU A 354 0.02 30.97 12.19
N SER A 355 0.90 30.81 11.19
CA SER A 355 0.54 30.83 9.77
C SER A 355 0.25 29.45 9.18
N ALA A 356 0.69 28.36 9.82
CA ALA A 356 0.55 27.01 9.28
C ALA A 356 0.70 25.92 10.35
N ILE A 357 0.17 24.74 10.07
CA ILE A 357 0.42 23.52 10.86
C ILE A 357 1.17 22.54 9.98
N THR A 358 2.31 22.05 10.47
CA THR A 358 3.14 21.07 9.77
C THR A 358 3.06 19.72 10.47
N ASN A 359 2.60 18.70 9.77
CA ASN A 359 2.65 17.31 10.22
C ASN A 359 3.73 16.58 9.42
N LYS A 360 4.63 15.87 10.09
CA LYS A 360 5.70 15.08 9.45
C LYS A 360 5.69 13.65 9.97
N TYR A 361 5.86 12.70 9.07
CA TYR A 361 6.00 11.27 9.35
C TYR A 361 7.26 10.78 8.64
N GLU A 362 8.15 10.11 9.36
CA GLU A 362 9.39 9.58 8.82
C GLU A 362 9.61 8.15 9.31
N ILE A 363 10.01 7.26 8.41
CA ILE A 363 10.28 5.86 8.70
C ILE A 363 11.70 5.56 8.23
N MET A 364 12.50 5.03 9.14
CA MET A 364 13.80 4.42 8.88
C MET A 364 13.64 2.90 9.08
N PRO A 365 13.50 2.10 8.01
CA PRO A 365 13.22 0.67 8.10
C PRO A 365 14.29 -0.10 8.86
N ASN A 366 15.55 0.35 8.74
CA ASN A 366 16.69 -0.24 9.41
C ASN A 366 17.58 0.84 10.03
N VAL A 367 17.60 0.96 11.35
CA VAL A 367 18.42 1.99 12.04
C VAL A 367 19.92 1.85 11.81
N SER A 368 20.40 0.67 11.39
CA SER A 368 21.81 0.46 11.01
C SER A 368 22.14 1.00 9.61
N LYS A 369 21.13 1.19 8.76
CA LYS A 369 21.25 1.76 7.42
C LYS A 369 20.64 3.16 7.38
N GLN A 370 21.35 4.15 7.94
CA GLN A 370 20.85 5.52 8.09
C GLN A 370 20.45 6.22 6.78
N ASN A 371 20.87 5.70 5.63
CA ASN A 371 20.60 6.32 4.32
C ASN A 371 19.25 5.90 3.71
N GLU A 372 18.59 4.87 4.24
CA GLU A 372 17.29 4.41 3.76
C GLU A 372 16.16 5.03 4.61
N THR A 373 15.45 6.04 4.09
CA THR A 373 14.36 6.72 4.81
C THR A 373 13.17 7.05 3.92
N TYR A 374 11.97 7.02 4.49
CA TYR A 374 10.72 7.38 3.82
C TYR A 374 10.03 8.45 4.65
N SER A 375 9.75 9.62 4.06
CA SER A 375 9.10 10.71 4.78
C SER A 375 7.91 11.30 4.02
N ILE A 376 6.86 11.65 4.74
CA ILE A 376 5.74 12.46 4.26
C ILE A 376 5.61 13.67 5.18
N GLU A 377 5.47 14.85 4.59
CA GLU A 377 5.24 16.10 5.30
C GLU A 377 4.08 16.86 4.67
N SER A 378 3.17 17.35 5.50
CA SER A 378 2.08 18.23 5.08
C SER A 378 2.14 19.52 5.90
N LYS A 379 2.33 20.63 5.20
CA LYS A 379 2.22 21.98 5.77
C LYS A 379 0.94 22.62 5.27
N ILE A 380 -0.03 22.75 6.17
CA ILE A 380 -1.36 23.30 5.86
C ILE A 380 -1.40 24.75 6.34
N GLY A 381 -1.63 25.68 5.42
CA GLY A 381 -1.70 27.10 5.73
C GLY A 381 -2.99 27.46 6.45
N LYS A 382 -2.93 28.46 7.33
CA LYS A 382 -4.12 29.06 7.92
C LYS A 382 -4.97 29.71 6.82
N LEU A 383 -6.28 29.53 6.88
CA LEU A 383 -7.22 30.23 6.00
C LEU A 383 -7.24 31.72 6.36
N VAL A 384 -6.81 32.58 5.44
CA VAL A 384 -6.78 34.05 5.62
C VAL A 384 -7.51 34.69 4.45
N ASN A 385 -8.55 35.48 4.71
CA ASN A 385 -9.37 36.17 3.70
C ASN A 385 -9.89 35.26 2.58
N GLY A 386 -10.22 34.01 2.89
CA GLY A 386 -10.69 33.03 1.90
C GLY A 386 -9.57 32.43 1.03
N SER A 387 -8.31 32.62 1.40
CA SER A 387 -7.15 32.05 0.70
C SER A 387 -6.33 31.16 1.62
N ALA A 388 -5.78 30.08 1.08
CA ALA A 388 -4.86 29.19 1.80
C ALA A 388 -3.77 28.64 0.86
N THR A 389 -2.58 28.40 1.43
CA THR A 389 -1.46 27.76 0.75
C THR A 389 -1.06 26.51 1.52
N ASN A 390 -1.05 25.38 0.82
CA ASN A 390 -0.68 24.09 1.39
C ASN A 390 0.54 23.54 0.64
N THR A 391 1.44 22.88 1.36
CA THR A 391 2.61 22.22 0.79
C THR A 391 2.64 20.77 1.24
N PHE A 392 2.89 19.87 0.30
CA PHE A 392 3.00 18.44 0.56
C PHE A 392 4.32 17.94 0.01
N ILE A 393 5.07 17.25 0.85
CA ILE A 393 6.39 16.75 0.51
C ILE A 393 6.43 15.25 0.77
N THR A 394 6.93 14.50 -0.20
CA THR A 394 7.28 13.09 -0.02
C THR A 394 8.75 12.92 -0.38
N THR A 395 9.51 12.28 0.50
CA THR A 395 10.92 11.97 0.25
C THR A 395 11.14 10.49 0.45
N ILE A 396 11.82 9.88 -0.51
CA ILE A 396 12.33 8.52 -0.44
C ILE A 396 13.83 8.63 -0.61
N ASN A 397 14.58 8.26 0.42
CA ASN A 397 16.01 8.07 0.34
C ASN A 397 16.29 6.57 0.36
N ASP A 398 17.06 6.13 -0.61
CA ASP A 398 17.66 4.79 -0.69
C ASP A 398 19.19 4.97 -0.74
N GLU A 399 19.95 3.90 -0.58
CA GLU A 399 21.42 3.95 -0.40
C GLU A 399 22.15 4.83 -1.43
N ASN A 400 21.67 4.87 -2.69
CA ASN A 400 22.30 5.59 -3.79
C ASN A 400 21.37 6.57 -4.53
N SER A 401 20.13 6.74 -4.07
CA SER A 401 19.15 7.57 -4.75
C SER A 401 18.17 8.28 -3.82
N THR A 402 17.78 9.49 -4.20
CA THR A 402 16.74 10.26 -3.51
C THR A 402 15.65 10.63 -4.50
N ILE A 403 14.40 10.41 -4.12
CA ILE A 403 13.23 10.94 -4.81
C ILE A 403 12.54 11.90 -3.85
N LYS A 404 12.42 13.17 -4.24
CA LYS A 404 11.72 14.19 -3.48
C LYS A 404 10.63 14.83 -4.32
N ALA A 405 9.38 14.59 -3.98
CA ALA A 405 8.23 15.22 -4.59
C ALA A 405 7.69 16.33 -3.68
N THR A 406 7.57 17.55 -4.21
CA THR A 406 7.03 18.72 -3.51
C THR A 406 5.85 19.25 -4.31
N TYR A 407 4.66 19.27 -3.72
CA TYR A 407 3.47 19.86 -4.29
C TYR A 407 3.04 21.08 -3.47
N ASN A 408 3.09 22.24 -4.11
CA ASN A 408 2.58 23.49 -3.54
C ASN A 408 1.22 23.78 -4.15
N LYS A 409 0.22 24.06 -3.31
CA LYS A 409 -1.16 24.32 -3.73
C LYS A 409 -1.63 25.63 -3.11
N ASN A 410 -2.16 26.52 -3.94
CA ASN A 410 -2.90 27.69 -3.52
C ASN A 410 -4.38 27.47 -3.80
N ILE A 411 -5.24 27.85 -2.85
CA ILE A 411 -6.69 27.75 -2.98
C ILE A 411 -7.27 29.11 -2.59
N ASN A 412 -8.18 29.63 -3.41
CA ASN A 412 -8.86 30.90 -3.18
C ASN A 412 -10.36 30.73 -3.35
N LYS A 413 -11.12 31.17 -2.34
CA LYS A 413 -12.55 31.40 -2.45
C LYS A 413 -12.82 32.47 -3.49
N VAL A 414 -13.81 32.25 -4.33
CA VAL A 414 -14.27 33.23 -5.32
C VAL A 414 -15.79 33.28 -5.33
N GLU A 415 -16.36 34.41 -5.73
CA GLU A 415 -17.81 34.53 -5.89
C GLU A 415 -18.29 33.81 -7.16
N GLN A 416 -17.51 33.89 -8.23
CA GLN A 416 -17.79 33.28 -9.52
C GLN A 416 -16.54 32.63 -10.09
N VAL A 417 -16.73 31.51 -10.77
CA VAL A 417 -15.70 30.85 -11.58
C VAL A 417 -16.08 30.96 -13.05
N GLU A 418 -15.10 30.80 -13.95
CA GLU A 418 -15.38 30.60 -15.36
C GLU A 418 -16.29 29.38 -15.56
N GLU A 419 -17.24 29.47 -16.50
CA GLU A 419 -18.25 28.46 -16.74
C GLU A 419 -17.62 27.06 -16.87
N ILE A 420 -18.16 26.12 -16.09
CA ILE A 420 -17.80 24.70 -16.17
C ILE A 420 -18.87 24.03 -17.01
N MET A 421 -18.46 23.52 -18.18
CA MET A 421 -19.39 22.91 -19.13
C MET A 421 -20.18 21.75 -18.49
N GLU A 422 -21.46 21.67 -18.85
CA GLU A 422 -22.29 20.53 -18.53
C GLU A 422 -21.93 19.33 -19.43
N LEU A 423 -21.74 18.16 -18.83
CA LEU A 423 -21.44 16.94 -19.58
C LEU A 423 -22.73 16.32 -20.13
N LYS A 424 -22.82 16.23 -21.45
CA LYS A 424 -23.96 15.69 -22.21
C LYS A 424 -23.45 14.73 -23.30
N ASN A 425 -24.35 13.90 -23.85
CA ASN A 425 -24.01 12.94 -24.89
C ASN A 425 -23.43 13.56 -26.18
N ASN A 426 -23.65 14.85 -26.42
CA ASN A 426 -23.14 15.56 -27.60
C ASN A 426 -21.70 16.08 -27.43
N ASN A 427 -21.18 16.18 -26.20
CA ASN A 427 -19.84 16.70 -25.91
C ASN A 427 -18.97 15.72 -25.11
N THR A 428 -19.57 14.63 -24.61
CA THR A 428 -18.95 13.61 -23.76
C THR A 428 -19.39 12.23 -24.19
N ILE A 429 -18.42 11.32 -24.28
CA ILE A 429 -18.67 9.89 -24.49
C ILE A 429 -18.94 9.28 -23.11
N ILE A 430 -20.22 9.21 -22.74
CA ILE A 430 -20.65 8.59 -21.48
C ILE A 430 -20.72 7.08 -21.69
N ILE A 431 -19.74 6.34 -21.16
CA ILE A 431 -19.55 4.92 -21.48
C ILE A 431 -20.74 4.05 -21.05
N ASN A 432 -21.48 4.45 -20.02
CA ASN A 432 -22.69 3.76 -19.57
C ASN A 432 -23.75 3.61 -20.68
N ASN A 433 -23.78 4.53 -21.65
CA ASN A 433 -24.78 4.53 -22.72
C ASN A 433 -24.46 3.58 -23.88
N TYR A 434 -23.30 2.91 -23.86
CA TYR A 434 -22.86 2.05 -24.95
C TYR A 434 -22.96 0.57 -24.53
N SER A 435 -23.25 -0.27 -25.51
CA SER A 435 -23.18 -1.74 -25.35
C SER A 435 -21.73 -2.23 -25.32
N LYS A 436 -21.53 -3.46 -24.85
CA LYS A 436 -20.22 -4.13 -24.83
C LYS A 436 -19.58 -4.20 -26.22
N GLU A 437 -20.39 -4.55 -27.22
CA GLU A 437 -20.00 -4.68 -28.63
C GLU A 437 -19.57 -3.34 -29.24
N GLN A 438 -20.09 -2.22 -28.72
CA GLN A 438 -19.69 -0.87 -29.14
C GLN A 438 -18.46 -0.38 -28.36
N LEU A 439 -18.37 -0.67 -27.07
CA LEU A 439 -17.28 -0.19 -26.20
C LEU A 439 -15.94 -0.85 -26.53
N LYS A 440 -15.91 -2.16 -26.76
CA LYS A 440 -14.67 -2.90 -27.02
C LYS A 440 -13.87 -2.35 -28.21
N PRO A 441 -14.43 -2.27 -29.45
CA PRO A 441 -13.71 -1.71 -30.58
C PRO A 441 -13.43 -0.21 -30.41
N PHE A 442 -14.27 0.53 -29.68
CA PHE A 442 -14.03 1.93 -29.39
C PHE A 442 -12.78 2.13 -28.51
N ILE A 443 -12.66 1.38 -27.41
CA ILE A 443 -11.53 1.44 -26.48
C ILE A 443 -10.25 1.00 -27.19
N GLU A 444 -10.28 -0.12 -27.90
CA GLU A 444 -9.13 -0.64 -28.65
C GLU A 444 -8.62 0.39 -29.68
N LYS A 445 -9.52 0.91 -30.51
CA LYS A 445 -9.16 1.83 -31.59
C LYS A 445 -8.76 3.21 -31.10
N ASN A 446 -9.40 3.75 -30.06
CA ASN A 446 -9.25 5.16 -29.71
C ASN A 446 -8.40 5.41 -28.45
N VAL A 447 -8.31 4.44 -27.55
CA VAL A 447 -7.55 4.57 -26.30
C VAL A 447 -6.28 3.74 -26.37
N LEU A 448 -6.40 2.43 -26.61
CA LEU A 448 -5.25 1.51 -26.56
C LEU A 448 -4.24 1.77 -27.68
N SER A 449 -4.71 1.98 -28.91
CA SER A 449 -3.84 2.26 -30.07
C SER A 449 -2.97 3.52 -29.93
N LYS A 450 -3.31 4.42 -28.99
CA LYS A 450 -2.62 5.69 -28.75
C LYS A 450 -1.77 5.69 -27.48
N ARG A 451 -1.68 4.55 -26.79
CA ARG A 451 -0.88 4.38 -25.58
C ARG A 451 0.58 4.77 -25.82
N ASP A 452 1.19 4.27 -26.89
CA ASP A 452 2.60 4.50 -27.19
C ASP A 452 2.90 5.98 -27.40
N LYS A 453 1.95 6.74 -27.95
CA LYS A 453 2.07 8.19 -28.09
C LYS A 453 2.17 8.89 -26.72
N ILE A 454 1.40 8.43 -25.74
CA ILE A 454 1.42 8.95 -24.36
C ILE A 454 2.72 8.55 -23.67
N THR A 455 3.10 7.27 -23.76
CA THR A 455 4.36 6.75 -23.23
C THR A 455 5.55 7.53 -23.78
N ASN A 456 5.60 7.76 -25.10
CA ASN A 456 6.68 8.52 -25.73
C ASN A 456 6.75 9.96 -25.24
N LYS A 457 5.61 10.61 -24.97
CA LYS A 457 5.57 11.96 -24.38
C LYS A 457 6.08 11.96 -22.94
N ILE A 458 5.67 10.98 -22.13
CA ILE A 458 6.18 10.82 -20.75
C ILE A 458 7.69 10.55 -20.79
N ASN A 459 8.15 9.74 -21.75
CA ASN A 459 9.56 9.37 -21.88
C ASN A 459 10.49 10.54 -22.24
N GLN A 460 9.95 11.65 -22.78
CA GLN A 460 10.72 12.88 -22.96
C GLN A 460 11.18 13.49 -21.62
N VAL A 461 10.52 13.13 -20.52
CA VAL A 461 10.79 13.65 -19.18
C VAL A 461 11.19 12.54 -18.20
N VAL A 462 10.96 11.25 -18.52
CA VAL A 462 11.28 10.07 -17.70
C VAL A 462 12.03 9.04 -18.56
N THR A 463 13.21 8.57 -18.17
CA THR A 463 14.00 7.62 -19.00
C THR A 463 13.81 6.18 -18.50
N GLU A 464 13.85 5.20 -19.42
CA GLU A 464 13.42 3.80 -19.26
C GLU A 464 14.04 2.97 -18.11
N SER A 465 15.04 3.49 -17.39
CA SER A 465 15.74 2.76 -16.32
C SER A 465 15.16 2.96 -14.91
N GLU A 466 14.01 3.62 -14.75
CA GLU A 466 13.47 3.96 -13.45
C GLU A 466 12.02 3.48 -13.32
N PRO A 467 11.64 2.85 -12.19
CA PRO A 467 10.42 2.07 -12.11
C PRO A 467 9.21 2.98 -12.33
N THR A 468 8.55 2.77 -13.47
CA THR A 468 7.27 3.39 -13.87
C THR A 468 6.22 3.33 -12.75
N ASN A 469 6.33 2.34 -11.86
CA ASN A 469 5.49 2.16 -10.68
C ASN A 469 5.70 3.23 -9.59
N ILE A 470 6.91 3.76 -9.39
CA ILE A 470 7.18 4.80 -8.38
C ILE A 470 6.68 6.17 -8.85
N TYR A 471 6.78 6.47 -10.16
CA TYR A 471 6.26 7.70 -10.77
C TYR A 471 4.74 7.75 -10.80
N MET A 472 4.10 6.63 -11.12
CA MET A 472 2.65 6.51 -11.05
C MET A 472 2.17 6.55 -9.60
N ALA A 473 2.85 5.88 -8.66
CA ALA A 473 2.50 5.95 -7.25
C ALA A 473 2.66 7.35 -6.65
N SER A 474 3.67 8.13 -7.06
CA SER A 474 3.85 9.51 -6.59
C SER A 474 2.83 10.47 -7.19
N ILE A 475 2.48 10.33 -8.46
CA ILE A 475 1.38 11.12 -9.07
C ILE A 475 0.02 10.73 -8.46
N ILE A 476 -0.25 9.44 -8.24
CA ILE A 476 -1.47 8.94 -7.59
C ILE A 476 -1.53 9.39 -6.12
N SER A 477 -0.42 9.33 -5.38
CA SER A 477 -0.36 9.78 -3.99
C SER A 477 -0.56 11.29 -3.87
N LEU A 478 -0.09 12.07 -4.86
CA LEU A 478 -0.24 13.53 -4.89
C LEU A 478 -1.62 14.01 -5.31
N VAL A 479 -2.30 13.27 -6.18
CA VAL A 479 -3.72 13.48 -6.48
C VAL A 479 -4.60 13.10 -5.28
N GLY A 480 -4.15 12.17 -4.43
CA GLY A 480 -4.76 11.83 -3.14
C GLY A 480 -4.68 12.93 -2.06
N VAL A 481 -3.90 13.99 -2.27
CA VAL A 481 -3.73 15.10 -1.32
C VAL A 481 -4.69 16.27 -1.59
N ASN A 482 -5.69 16.06 -2.44
CA ASN A 482 -6.61 17.08 -2.93
C ASN A 482 -7.78 17.47 -2.01
N GLY A 483 -7.67 17.35 -0.69
CA GLY A 483 -8.53 18.10 0.26
C GLY A 483 -10.04 18.00 0.05
N GLN A 484 -10.52 16.89 -0.54
CA GLN A 484 -11.90 16.47 -0.56
C GLN A 484 -11.82 14.94 -0.50
N GLU A 485 -12.28 14.32 0.58
CA GLU A 485 -12.42 12.85 0.68
C GLU A 485 -13.14 12.27 -0.55
N ARG A 486 -14.02 13.07 -1.18
CA ARG A 486 -14.73 12.77 -2.43
C ARG A 486 -13.87 12.58 -3.68
N LEU A 487 -12.74 13.29 -3.80
CA LEU A 487 -11.78 13.10 -4.90
C LEU A 487 -10.83 11.96 -4.61
N LYS A 488 -10.54 11.68 -3.33
CA LYS A 488 -9.67 10.59 -2.88
C LYS A 488 -10.28 9.24 -3.21
N GLU A 489 -11.54 8.98 -2.87
CA GLU A 489 -12.21 7.72 -3.17
C GLU A 489 -12.63 7.55 -4.63
N ILE A 490 -13.02 8.62 -5.34
CA ILE A 490 -13.35 8.48 -6.77
C ILE A 490 -12.07 8.35 -7.62
N THR A 491 -10.99 9.07 -7.30
CA THR A 491 -9.76 8.98 -8.11
C THR A 491 -8.90 7.78 -7.74
N LEU A 492 -8.91 7.30 -6.49
CA LEU A 492 -8.42 5.95 -6.19
C LEU A 492 -9.39 4.92 -6.75
N THR A 493 -10.67 4.88 -6.41
CA THR A 493 -11.50 3.75 -6.84
C THR A 493 -11.80 3.75 -8.35
N LEU A 494 -12.14 4.86 -9.02
CA LEU A 494 -12.31 4.89 -10.49
C LEU A 494 -11.01 5.11 -11.24
N GLY A 495 -10.04 5.88 -10.72
CA GLY A 495 -8.74 6.06 -11.37
C GLY A 495 -7.82 4.86 -11.19
N GLU A 496 -7.79 4.21 -10.03
CA GLU A 496 -7.15 2.91 -9.81
C GLU A 496 -7.97 1.77 -10.43
N THR A 497 -9.31 1.81 -10.52
CA THR A 497 -10.04 0.78 -11.29
C THR A 497 -9.91 0.98 -12.78
N VAL A 498 -9.95 2.21 -13.33
CA VAL A 498 -9.70 2.47 -14.75
C VAL A 498 -8.22 2.31 -15.08
N CYS A 499 -7.28 2.68 -14.20
CA CYS A 499 -5.85 2.39 -14.38
C CYS A 499 -5.51 0.94 -14.07
N LYS A 500 -6.19 0.20 -13.17
CA LYS A 500 -6.07 -1.26 -13.02
C LYS A 500 -6.77 -1.98 -14.14
N TYR A 501 -7.83 -1.44 -14.73
CA TYR A 501 -8.49 -2.01 -15.90
C TYR A 501 -7.65 -1.71 -17.13
N ILE A 502 -7.10 -0.51 -17.28
CA ILE A 502 -6.13 -0.17 -18.32
C ILE A 502 -4.85 -0.96 -18.08
N TYR A 503 -4.32 -1.08 -16.86
CA TYR A 503 -3.10 -1.86 -16.52
C TYR A 503 -3.32 -3.37 -16.60
N ALA A 504 -4.47 -3.90 -16.20
CA ALA A 504 -4.85 -5.30 -16.37
C ALA A 504 -5.33 -5.59 -17.79
N THR A 505 -5.70 -4.59 -18.59
CA THR A 505 -5.91 -4.70 -20.05
C THR A 505 -4.60 -4.50 -20.81
N VAL A 506 -3.65 -3.70 -20.29
CA VAL A 506 -2.26 -3.54 -20.75
C VAL A 506 -1.49 -4.80 -20.45
N ASN A 507 -1.72 -5.42 -19.29
CA ASN A 507 -1.12 -6.68 -18.88
C ASN A 507 -1.94 -7.87 -19.35
N SER A 508 -3.25 -7.83 -19.60
CA SER A 508 -3.92 -8.96 -20.27
C SER A 508 -3.76 -8.92 -21.77
N ILE A 509 -3.53 -7.76 -22.42
CA ILE A 509 -3.15 -7.68 -23.84
C ILE A 509 -1.63 -7.78 -24.01
N GLY A 510 -0.87 -7.32 -23.02
CA GLY A 510 0.55 -7.57 -22.86
C GLY A 510 0.84 -9.03 -22.51
N GLU A 511 0.04 -9.69 -21.68
CA GLU A 511 0.16 -11.13 -21.36
C GLU A 511 -0.56 -12.02 -22.36
N SER A 512 -1.53 -11.50 -23.14
CA SER A 512 -2.00 -12.18 -24.35
C SER A 512 -1.00 -12.10 -25.52
N GLN A 513 0.16 -11.47 -25.31
CA GLN A 513 1.33 -11.56 -26.20
C GLN A 513 2.68 -11.77 -25.45
N VAL A 514 2.69 -11.86 -24.11
CA VAL A 514 3.88 -12.04 -23.27
C VAL A 514 3.49 -12.89 -22.04
N ASN A 515 3.58 -14.20 -22.21
CA ASN A 515 3.38 -15.27 -21.20
C ASN A 515 2.04 -16.03 -21.23
N ALA A 516 1.34 -16.08 -22.36
CA ALA A 516 0.85 -17.39 -22.78
C ALA A 516 2.02 -18.09 -23.48
N ILE A 517 2.62 -19.09 -22.82
CA ILE A 517 3.38 -20.10 -23.55
C ILE A 517 2.40 -20.61 -24.62
N ASP A 518 2.65 -20.33 -25.89
CA ASP A 518 1.95 -21.05 -26.96
C ASP A 518 2.44 -22.50 -26.87
N GLU A 519 1.83 -23.27 -25.97
CA GLU A 519 2.16 -24.67 -25.73
C GLU A 519 2.08 -25.46 -27.03
N THR A 520 1.25 -25.02 -27.98
CA THR A 520 1.16 -25.61 -29.31
C THR A 520 2.42 -25.29 -30.13
N ALA A 521 2.92 -24.06 -30.12
CA ALA A 521 4.18 -23.71 -30.78
C ALA A 521 5.41 -24.36 -30.12
N VAL A 522 5.47 -24.41 -28.79
CA VAL A 522 6.55 -25.10 -28.05
C VAL A 522 6.54 -26.58 -28.35
N LYS A 523 5.38 -27.24 -28.28
CA LYS A 523 5.23 -28.67 -28.59
C LYS A 523 5.53 -28.96 -30.06
N THR A 524 5.11 -28.10 -30.98
CA THR A 524 5.38 -28.26 -32.41
C THR A 524 6.86 -28.09 -32.73
N PHE A 525 7.54 -27.14 -32.09
CA PHE A 525 8.97 -26.92 -32.27
C PHE A 525 9.80 -28.04 -31.62
N ASN A 526 9.60 -28.31 -30.33
CA ASN A 526 10.33 -29.35 -29.59
C ASN A 526 10.08 -30.75 -30.18
N GLY A 527 8.87 -30.98 -30.70
CA GLY A 527 8.48 -32.24 -31.37
C GLY A 527 9.36 -32.65 -32.55
N GLN A 528 10.13 -31.72 -33.13
CA GLN A 528 11.11 -32.03 -34.17
C GLN A 528 12.30 -32.86 -33.64
N PHE A 529 12.54 -32.84 -32.33
CA PHE A 529 13.69 -33.46 -31.67
C PHE A 529 13.29 -34.63 -30.76
N ASP A 530 12.03 -34.75 -30.35
CA ASP A 530 11.51 -35.75 -29.39
C ASP A 530 11.92 -37.20 -29.69
N ALA A 531 12.06 -37.56 -30.96
CA ALA A 531 12.47 -38.90 -31.35
C ALA A 531 13.90 -39.27 -30.89
N TYR A 532 14.71 -38.27 -30.52
CA TYR A 532 16.14 -38.39 -30.23
C TYR A 532 16.50 -38.00 -28.79
N ILE A 533 15.77 -37.07 -28.17
CA ILE A 533 16.08 -36.58 -26.81
C ILE A 533 15.89 -37.68 -25.77
N ASP A 534 16.79 -37.69 -24.78
CA ASP A 534 16.87 -38.66 -23.67
C ASP A 534 17.01 -40.12 -24.12
N ARG A 535 17.60 -40.32 -25.31
CA ARG A 535 17.86 -41.64 -25.90
C ARG A 535 19.31 -41.80 -26.30
N SER A 536 19.74 -43.05 -26.29
CA SER A 536 20.97 -43.49 -26.92
C SER A 536 20.68 -43.85 -28.38
N ILE A 537 21.26 -43.08 -29.30
CA ILE A 537 21.01 -43.19 -30.74
C ILE A 537 22.29 -43.54 -31.50
N SER A 538 22.14 -44.26 -32.62
CA SER A 538 23.28 -44.64 -33.46
C SER A 538 23.92 -43.43 -34.13
N SER A 539 25.20 -43.55 -34.51
CA SER A 539 25.94 -42.53 -35.27
C SER A 539 25.19 -42.00 -36.51
N ALA A 540 24.38 -42.84 -37.17
CA ALA A 540 23.54 -42.44 -38.31
C ALA A 540 22.36 -41.54 -37.90
N ASN A 541 21.70 -41.88 -36.79
CA ASN A 541 20.62 -41.07 -36.22
C ASN A 541 21.15 -39.76 -35.62
N THR A 542 22.35 -39.77 -35.03
CA THR A 542 23.02 -38.56 -34.53
C THR A 542 23.31 -37.57 -35.68
N LYS A 543 23.81 -38.05 -36.83
CA LYS A 543 24.01 -37.20 -38.03
C LYS A 543 22.70 -36.67 -38.60
N THR A 544 21.62 -37.45 -38.51
CA THR A 544 20.26 -37.01 -38.89
C THR A 544 19.76 -35.90 -37.96
N LEU A 545 19.91 -36.05 -36.64
CA LEU A 545 19.57 -35.03 -35.65
C LEU A 545 20.31 -33.71 -35.91
N LEU A 546 21.64 -33.77 -36.15
CA LEU A 546 22.43 -32.58 -36.48
C LEU A 546 21.92 -31.84 -37.71
N LYS A 547 21.45 -32.58 -38.73
CA LYS A 547 20.83 -31.99 -39.93
C LYS A 547 19.46 -31.35 -39.62
N ILE A 548 18.68 -31.95 -38.72
CA ILE A 548 17.40 -31.38 -38.27
C ILE A 548 17.64 -30.06 -37.53
N ILE A 549 18.65 -30.01 -36.65
CA ILE A 549 19.06 -28.80 -35.92
C ILE A 549 19.47 -27.69 -36.89
N GLU A 550 20.35 -27.98 -37.86
CA GLU A 550 20.78 -27.01 -38.88
C GLU A 550 19.59 -26.45 -39.68
N ASN A 551 18.67 -27.31 -40.11
CA ASN A 551 17.48 -26.90 -40.86
C ASN A 551 16.53 -26.07 -39.99
N SER A 552 16.32 -26.47 -38.74
CA SER A 552 15.46 -25.75 -37.80
C SER A 552 16.01 -24.35 -37.52
N ASN A 553 17.32 -24.21 -37.24
CA ASN A 553 17.97 -22.91 -37.04
C ASN A 553 17.88 -22.02 -38.29
N LYS A 554 18.03 -22.61 -39.49
CA LYS A 554 17.90 -21.87 -40.75
C LYS A 554 16.47 -21.39 -41.02
N SER A 555 15.47 -22.24 -40.75
CA SER A 555 14.06 -21.87 -40.87
C SER A 555 13.62 -20.82 -39.84
N ASN A 556 14.33 -20.73 -38.72
CA ASN A 556 14.03 -19.81 -37.62
C ASN A 556 15.11 -18.72 -37.45
N ALA A 557 15.84 -18.35 -38.51
CA ALA A 557 17.01 -17.47 -38.43
C ALA A 557 16.76 -16.10 -37.76
N ASN A 558 15.51 -15.60 -37.79
CA ASN A 558 15.11 -14.33 -37.18
C ASN A 558 14.42 -14.50 -35.80
N ASP A 559 14.28 -15.72 -35.29
CA ASP A 559 13.64 -16.04 -34.00
C ASP A 559 14.69 -16.59 -33.03
N ILE A 560 15.19 -15.72 -32.14
CA ILE A 560 16.28 -16.04 -31.21
C ILE A 560 15.89 -17.10 -30.17
N LEU A 561 14.58 -17.27 -29.90
CA LEU A 561 14.07 -18.24 -28.95
C LEU A 561 14.05 -19.67 -29.52
N LYS A 562 14.14 -19.80 -30.86
CA LYS A 562 14.13 -21.08 -31.60
C LYS A 562 15.49 -21.43 -32.20
N GLN A 563 16.56 -20.83 -31.67
CA GLN A 563 17.93 -21.20 -32.02
C GLN A 563 18.43 -22.29 -31.07
N VAL A 564 18.87 -23.41 -31.64
CA VAL A 564 19.40 -24.56 -30.91
C VAL A 564 20.91 -24.64 -31.10
N THR A 565 21.67 -24.54 -30.01
CA THR A 565 23.11 -24.82 -30.02
C THR A 565 23.36 -26.32 -29.86
N VAL A 566 24.47 -26.81 -30.41
CA VAL A 566 24.87 -28.21 -30.25
C VAL A 566 26.37 -28.30 -30.01
N ASN A 567 26.79 -29.18 -29.11
CA ASN A 567 28.17 -29.33 -28.66
C ASN A 567 29.06 -30.16 -29.62
N LYS A 568 28.48 -30.78 -30.65
CA LYS A 568 29.17 -31.63 -31.63
C LYS A 568 28.71 -31.30 -33.05
N THR A 569 29.63 -31.37 -33.99
CA THR A 569 29.40 -31.28 -35.44
C THR A 569 29.28 -32.67 -36.06
N LYS A 570 28.91 -32.75 -37.34
CA LYS A 570 28.82 -34.06 -38.05
C LYS A 570 30.17 -34.77 -38.16
N GLU A 571 31.26 -34.01 -38.13
CA GLU A 571 32.64 -34.49 -38.20
C GLU A 571 33.05 -35.17 -36.89
N ASP A 572 32.47 -34.75 -35.77
CA ASP A 572 32.71 -35.32 -34.43
C ASP A 572 31.99 -36.66 -34.19
N ILE A 573 31.21 -37.14 -35.17
CA ILE A 573 30.39 -38.36 -35.05
C ILE A 573 31.04 -39.53 -35.81
N GLU A 574 31.65 -40.43 -35.04
CA GLU A 574 32.31 -41.66 -35.52
C GLU A 574 31.29 -42.73 -35.92
N THR A 575 31.56 -43.42 -37.03
CA THR A 575 30.69 -44.48 -37.54
C THR A 575 30.76 -45.72 -36.65
N GLY A 576 29.60 -46.25 -36.27
CA GLY A 576 29.50 -47.47 -35.44
C GLY A 576 29.45 -47.22 -33.93
N LYS A 577 29.51 -45.96 -33.49
CA LYS A 577 29.32 -45.57 -32.09
C LYS A 577 27.85 -45.25 -31.78
N THR A 578 27.53 -45.28 -30.49
CA THR A 578 26.25 -44.86 -29.94
C THR A 578 26.45 -43.57 -29.15
N TYR A 579 25.49 -42.65 -29.24
CA TYR A 579 25.54 -41.37 -28.56
C TYR A 579 24.29 -41.14 -27.73
N LYS A 580 24.46 -40.72 -26.48
CA LYS A 580 23.39 -40.24 -25.62
C LYS A 580 23.11 -38.77 -25.92
N VAL A 581 21.84 -38.43 -26.08
CA VAL A 581 21.38 -37.08 -26.39
C VAL A 581 20.54 -36.55 -25.23
N THR A 582 20.85 -35.35 -24.75
CA THR A 582 20.08 -34.63 -23.74
C THR A 582 19.80 -33.20 -24.21
N ALA A 583 18.69 -32.60 -23.76
CA ALA A 583 18.32 -31.24 -24.14
C ALA A 583 18.21 -30.32 -22.92
N ASN A 584 18.62 -29.06 -23.11
CA ASN A 584 18.31 -27.96 -22.21
C ASN A 584 17.24 -27.06 -22.84
N TYR A 585 16.49 -26.38 -21.99
CA TYR A 585 15.35 -25.55 -22.38
C TYR A 585 15.57 -24.11 -21.93
N ASN A 586 15.14 -23.15 -22.75
CA ASN A 586 15.11 -21.74 -22.35
C ASN A 586 13.94 -21.44 -21.41
N THR A 587 13.88 -20.21 -20.91
CA THR A 587 12.82 -19.71 -20.01
C THR A 587 11.41 -19.81 -20.57
N ASN A 588 11.26 -20.03 -21.88
CA ASN A 588 10.00 -20.13 -22.60
C ASN A 588 9.65 -21.58 -22.98
N GLY A 589 10.44 -22.56 -22.54
CA GLY A 589 10.19 -23.99 -22.76
C GLY A 589 10.65 -24.53 -24.12
N PHE A 590 11.25 -23.71 -24.99
CA PHE A 590 11.87 -24.20 -26.23
C PHE A 590 13.22 -24.84 -25.93
N ILE A 591 13.54 -25.94 -26.62
CA ILE A 591 14.90 -26.49 -26.62
C ILE A 591 15.84 -25.43 -27.20
N ASN A 592 16.88 -25.05 -26.44
CA ASN A 592 17.88 -24.07 -26.88
C ASN A 592 19.29 -24.65 -26.96
N GLU A 593 19.53 -25.82 -26.38
CA GLU A 593 20.80 -26.53 -26.46
C GLU A 593 20.57 -28.04 -26.47
N ILE A 594 21.27 -28.74 -27.37
CA ILE A 594 21.32 -30.20 -27.43
C ILE A 594 22.75 -30.66 -27.16
N ILE A 595 22.90 -31.55 -26.19
CA ILE A 595 24.18 -32.12 -25.77
C ILE A 595 24.25 -33.57 -26.23
N ILE A 596 25.28 -33.88 -27.01
CA ILE A 596 25.57 -35.20 -27.56
C ILE A 596 26.84 -35.74 -26.90
N THR A 597 26.73 -36.90 -26.25
CA THR A 597 27.83 -37.57 -25.55
C THR A 597 28.01 -38.99 -26.08
N GLU A 598 29.23 -39.40 -26.41
CA GLU A 598 29.49 -40.79 -26.83
C GLU A 598 29.27 -41.76 -25.65
N GLU A 599 28.51 -42.82 -25.87
CA GLU A 599 28.38 -43.90 -24.90
C GLU A 599 29.49 -44.93 -25.12
N LEU A 600 30.35 -45.07 -24.10
CA LEU A 600 31.34 -46.14 -24.05
C LEU A 600 30.61 -47.47 -23.87
N THR A 601 30.59 -48.31 -24.90
CA THR A 601 30.18 -49.72 -24.75
C THR A 601 31.14 -50.40 -23.78
N ASN A 602 30.63 -50.81 -22.61
CA ASN A 602 31.31 -51.74 -21.72
C ASN A 602 31.66 -53.01 -22.49
N VAL A 603 32.93 -53.17 -22.82
CA VAL A 603 33.48 -54.48 -23.20
C VAL A 603 33.46 -55.32 -21.94
N VAL A 604 32.51 -56.26 -21.85
CA VAL A 604 32.61 -57.39 -20.92
C VAL A 604 33.86 -58.17 -21.34
N PRO A 605 34.84 -58.41 -20.45
CA PRO A 605 35.98 -59.26 -20.79
C PRO A 605 35.45 -60.66 -21.12
N GLN A 606 35.81 -61.20 -22.28
CA GLN A 606 35.67 -62.64 -22.48
C GLN A 606 36.62 -63.36 -21.52
N VAL A 607 36.09 -64.44 -20.95
CA VAL A 607 36.64 -65.30 -19.88
C VAL A 607 38.12 -65.61 -20.03
#